data_AF-K2H372-F1
#
_entry.id   AF-K2H372-F1
#
_cell.length_a   1.000
_cell.length_b   1.000
_cell.length_c   1.000
_cell.angle_alpha   90.00
_cell.angle_beta   90.00
_cell.angle_gamma   90.00
#
_symmetry.space_group_name_H-M   'P 1'
#
loop_
_entity.id
_entity.type
_entity.pdbx_description
1 polymer ?
#
loop_
_entity_poly.entity_id
_entity_poly.type
_entity_poly.pdbx_seq_one_letter_code
_entity_poly.pdbx_strand_id
1 'polypeptide(L)'
;MTFTKGIGSPTYMAPEILNKKKYEKPADIYSFSISLYQIIIYHDPYKGICEYPWDIIDFIQKDNYLPLPEEATEEMNLLLQNTWDHSPLKRISIKEVICSLQKILQSIRSKKEKTIY
;
A
#
# COMPACT_ATOMS: atom_id res chain seq x y z
N MET A 1 -11.50 27.28 -0.92
CA MET A 1 -11.20 25.83 -0.95
C MET A 1 -10.45 25.51 -2.22
N THR A 2 -9.16 25.27 -2.14
CA THR A 2 -8.32 24.88 -3.29
C THR A 2 -7.79 23.48 -3.03
N PHE A 3 -8.61 22.48 -3.33
CA PHE A 3 -8.06 21.25 -3.91
C PHE A 3 -7.38 21.70 -5.20
N THR A 4 -6.09 21.48 -5.36
CA THR A 4 -5.47 21.59 -6.67
C THR A 4 -6.14 20.55 -7.56
N LYS A 5 -7.09 21.01 -8.39
CA LYS A 5 -7.63 20.26 -9.52
C LYS A 5 -6.45 19.59 -10.25
N GLY A 6 -6.28 18.29 -10.07
CA GLY A 6 -5.37 17.48 -10.88
C GLY A 6 -3.88 17.53 -10.51
N ILE A 7 -3.50 17.68 -9.24
CA ILE A 7 -2.09 17.46 -8.85
C ILE A 7 -2.03 16.37 -7.76
N GLY A 8 -1.73 15.15 -8.21
CA GLY A 8 -1.62 13.92 -7.41
C GLY A 8 -2.81 12.98 -7.62
N SER A 9 -2.52 11.69 -7.89
CA SER A 9 -3.55 10.65 -7.93
C SER A 9 -3.97 10.31 -6.50
N PRO A 10 -5.21 10.60 -6.07
CA PRO A 10 -5.66 10.37 -4.69
C PRO A 10 -5.54 8.90 -4.27
N THR A 11 -5.49 8.00 -5.25
CA THR A 11 -5.16 6.57 -5.13
C THR A 11 -4.00 6.28 -4.18
N TYR A 12 -2.92 7.08 -4.20
CA TYR A 12 -1.70 6.82 -3.42
C TYR A 12 -1.56 7.75 -2.21
N MET A 13 -2.53 8.62 -1.94
CA MET A 13 -2.44 9.60 -0.86
C MET A 13 -2.80 8.97 0.49
N ALA A 14 -1.93 9.18 1.48
CA ALA A 14 -2.18 8.75 2.84
C ALA A 14 -3.33 9.55 3.50
N PRO A 15 -4.10 8.95 4.43
CA PRO A 15 -5.24 9.60 5.10
C PRO A 15 -4.88 10.92 5.79
N GLU A 16 -3.68 11.03 6.36
CA GLU A 16 -3.22 12.25 7.02
C GLU A 16 -2.97 13.40 6.03
N ILE A 17 -2.52 13.10 4.81
CA ILE A 17 -2.29 14.08 3.74
C ILE A 17 -3.62 14.61 3.22
N LEU A 18 -4.61 13.73 3.07
CA LEU A 18 -5.99 14.12 2.71
C LEU A 18 -6.60 15.06 3.76
N ASN A 19 -6.25 14.86 5.04
CA ASN A 19 -6.65 15.71 6.16
C ASN A 19 -5.79 16.98 6.32
N LYS A 20 -4.93 17.31 5.34
CA LYS A 20 -4.04 18.48 5.36
C LYS A 20 -3.09 18.52 6.56
N LYS A 21 -2.78 17.37 7.15
CA LYS A 21 -1.73 17.28 8.16
C LYS A 21 -0.37 17.40 7.48
N LYS A 22 0.65 17.69 8.29
CA LYS A 22 2.03 17.85 7.81
C LYS A 22 2.47 16.57 7.11
N TYR A 23 3.05 16.72 5.93
CA TYR A 23 3.66 15.61 5.21
C TYR A 23 4.90 15.13 5.97
N GLU A 24 4.94 13.82 6.21
CA GLU A 24 6.00 13.15 6.96
C GLU A 24 6.40 11.85 6.25
N LYS A 25 7.58 11.32 6.59
CA LYS A 25 8.13 10.08 6.01
C LYS A 25 7.14 8.88 5.98
N PRO A 26 6.23 8.69 6.96
CA PRO A 26 5.24 7.61 6.91
C PRO A 26 4.24 7.73 5.74
N ALA A 27 4.03 8.91 5.18
CA ALA A 27 3.16 9.10 4.02
C ALA A 27 3.73 8.44 2.75
N ASP A 28 5.06 8.44 2.60
CA ASP A 28 5.75 7.74 1.50
C ASP A 28 5.65 6.22 1.63
N ILE A 29 5.55 5.73 2.86
CA ILE A 29 5.39 4.30 3.12
C ILE A 29 3.99 3.85 2.70
N TYR A 30 2.98 4.67 2.96
CA TYR A 30 1.62 4.40 2.50
C TYR A 30 1.54 4.37 0.97
N SER A 31 2.09 5.39 0.29
CA SER A 31 2.06 5.44 -1.18
C SER A 31 2.82 4.26 -1.80
N PHE A 32 3.96 3.86 -1.22
CA PHE A 32 4.70 2.65 -1.60
C PHE A 32 3.83 1.38 -1.45
N SER A 33 3.06 1.28 -0.37
CA SER A 33 2.19 0.12 -0.10
C SER A 33 1.13 -0.05 -1.17
N ILE A 34 0.49 1.06 -1.57
CA ILE A 34 -0.51 1.03 -2.65
C ILE A 34 0.13 0.68 -3.99
N SER A 35 1.33 1.19 -4.29
CA SER A 35 2.08 0.78 -5.48
C SER A 35 2.45 -0.70 -5.45
N LEU A 36 2.87 -1.22 -4.30
CA LEU A 36 3.19 -2.64 -4.13
C LEU A 36 1.94 -3.51 -4.33
N TYR A 37 0.81 -3.10 -3.76
CA TYR A 37 -0.48 -3.75 -3.96
C TYR A 37 -0.85 -3.80 -5.45
N GLN A 38 -0.75 -2.68 -6.16
CA GLN A 38 -0.99 -2.60 -7.60
C GLN A 38 -0.12 -3.57 -8.41
N ILE A 39 1.16 -3.72 -8.03
CA ILE A 39 2.08 -4.66 -8.68
C ILE A 39 1.63 -6.11 -8.47
N ILE A 40 1.11 -6.44 -7.29
CA ILE A 40 0.65 -7.81 -6.98
C ILE A 40 -0.59 -8.18 -7.78
N ILE A 41 -1.59 -7.29 -7.84
CA ILE A 41 -2.85 -7.57 -8.53
C ILE A 41 -2.80 -7.31 -10.04
N TYR A 42 -1.72 -6.69 -10.53
CA TYR A 42 -1.53 -6.28 -11.93
C TYR A 42 -2.70 -5.44 -12.50
N HIS A 43 -3.42 -4.74 -11.63
CA HIS A 43 -4.59 -3.93 -11.96
C HIS A 43 -4.65 -2.69 -11.04
N ASP A 44 -5.40 -1.66 -11.44
CA ASP A 44 -5.82 -0.55 -10.56
C ASP A 44 -6.39 -1.06 -9.20
N PRO A 45 -5.86 -0.57 -8.06
CA PRO A 45 -6.25 -1.00 -6.72
C PRO A 45 -7.72 -0.80 -6.35
N TYR A 46 -8.37 0.23 -6.89
CA TYR A 46 -9.73 0.63 -6.51
C TYR A 46 -10.76 0.26 -7.57
N LYS A 47 -10.37 -0.43 -8.66
CA LYS A 47 -11.33 -0.84 -9.69
C LYS A 47 -12.44 -1.70 -9.08
N GLY A 48 -13.69 -1.31 -9.33
CA GLY A 48 -14.87 -2.00 -8.82
C GLY A 48 -15.20 -1.70 -7.35
N ILE A 49 -14.36 -0.92 -6.66
CA ILE A 49 -14.62 -0.42 -5.29
C ILE A 49 -15.01 1.06 -5.36
N CYS A 50 -14.26 1.84 -6.13
CA CYS A 50 -14.50 3.27 -6.33
C CYS A 50 -14.62 3.55 -7.84
N GLU A 51 -15.69 4.21 -8.25
CA GLU A 51 -15.89 4.60 -9.65
C GLU A 51 -15.17 5.93 -9.94
N TYR A 52 -15.05 6.79 -8.92
CA TYR A 52 -14.48 8.11 -9.06
C TYR A 52 -13.39 8.43 -8.02
N PRO A 53 -12.47 9.38 -8.31
CA PRO A 53 -11.39 9.73 -7.39
C PRO A 53 -11.85 10.26 -6.02
N TRP A 54 -13.04 10.85 -5.91
CA TRP A 54 -13.59 11.31 -4.64
C TRP A 54 -14.08 10.16 -3.76
N ASP A 55 -14.57 9.07 -4.36
CA ASP A 55 -14.99 7.88 -3.62
C ASP A 55 -13.80 7.24 -2.91
N ILE A 56 -12.60 7.31 -3.49
CA ILE A 56 -11.35 6.86 -2.87
C ILE A 56 -11.05 7.67 -1.60
N ILE A 57 -11.25 8.98 -1.66
CA ILE A 57 -11.03 9.86 -0.50
C ILE A 57 -12.00 9.50 0.62
N ASP A 58 -13.29 9.34 0.29
CA ASP A 58 -14.31 8.93 1.25
C ASP A 58 -14.07 7.52 1.81
N PHE A 59 -13.57 6.60 0.98
CA PHE A 59 -13.22 5.24 1.37
C PHE A 59 -12.10 5.25 2.42
N ILE A 60 -11.01 5.98 2.16
CA ILE A 60 -9.86 6.10 3.06
C ILE A 60 -10.25 6.86 4.33
N GLN A 61 -11.10 7.89 4.25
CA GLN A 61 -11.56 8.63 5.44
C GLN A 61 -12.45 7.80 6.37
N LYS A 62 -13.08 6.73 5.87
CA LYS A 62 -13.88 5.79 6.65
C LYS A 62 -13.06 4.67 7.29
N ASP A 63 -11.73 4.77 7.28
CA ASP A 63 -10.78 3.77 7.78
C ASP A 63 -10.96 2.38 7.11
N ASN A 64 -11.43 2.36 5.86
CA ASN A 64 -11.58 1.11 5.10
C ASN A 64 -10.23 0.68 4.51
N TYR A 65 -10.00 -0.63 4.46
CA TYR A 65 -8.83 -1.22 3.81
C TYR A 65 -9.23 -1.89 2.50
N LEU A 66 -8.31 -1.89 1.53
CA LEU A 66 -8.44 -2.71 0.34
C LEU A 66 -8.46 -4.19 0.74
N PRO A 67 -9.20 -5.05 0.00
CA PRO A 67 -9.15 -6.48 0.22
C PRO A 67 -7.72 -7.00 0.04
N LEU A 68 -7.34 -8.05 0.78
CA LEU A 68 -6.03 -8.66 0.55
C LEU A 68 -6.03 -9.37 -0.81
N PRO A 69 -4.95 -9.24 -1.59
CA PRO A 69 -4.85 -9.92 -2.87
C PRO A 69 -4.67 -11.42 -2.67
N GLU A 70 -5.45 -12.23 -3.39
CA GLU A 70 -5.38 -13.70 -3.31
C GLU A 70 -4.08 -14.24 -3.92
N GLU A 71 -3.49 -13.49 -4.84
CA GLU A 71 -2.24 -13.82 -5.52
C GLU A 71 -0.99 -13.57 -4.66
N ALA A 72 -1.14 -12.86 -3.53
CA ALA A 72 -0.04 -12.59 -2.62
C ALA A 72 0.23 -13.74 -1.67
N THR A 73 1.51 -13.92 -1.33
CA THR A 73 1.92 -14.77 -0.21
C THR A 73 1.50 -14.15 1.12
N GLU A 74 1.32 -14.97 2.16
CA GLU A 74 1.04 -14.49 3.52
C GLU A 74 2.06 -13.46 4.01
N GLU A 75 3.34 -13.67 3.71
CA GLU A 75 4.42 -12.72 4.05
C GLU A 75 4.22 -11.35 3.39
N MET A 76 3.73 -11.33 2.14
CA MET A 76 3.46 -10.10 1.41
C MET A 76 2.19 -9.39 1.92
N ASN A 77 1.15 -10.16 2.26
CA ASN A 77 -0.06 -9.63 2.88
C ASN A 77 0.23 -8.99 4.24
N LEU A 78 1.06 -9.63 5.05
CA LEU A 78 1.52 -9.08 6.32
C LEU A 78 2.33 -7.79 6.11
N LEU A 79 3.19 -7.73 5.09
CA LEU A 79 3.93 -6.53 4.74
C LEU A 79 2.98 -5.38 4.35
N LEU A 80 2.00 -5.64 3.49
CA LEU A 80 1.00 -4.65 3.08
C LEU A 80 0.24 -4.09 4.29
N GLN A 81 -0.29 -4.98 5.14
CA GLN A 81 -1.02 -4.59 6.36
C GLN A 81 -0.23 -3.64 7.27
N ASN A 82 1.07 -3.92 7.44
CA ASN A 82 1.94 -3.12 8.29
C ASN A 82 2.39 -1.79 7.67
N THR A 83 2.21 -1.61 6.35
CA THR A 83 2.73 -0.45 5.60
C THR A 83 1.63 0.55 5.21
N TRP A 84 0.39 0.10 5.03
CA TRP A 84 -0.77 0.95 4.71
C TRP A 84 -1.73 1.25 5.87
N ASP A 85 -1.30 1.06 7.14
CA ASP A 85 -2.12 1.37 8.32
C ASP A 85 -2.57 2.86 8.31
N HIS A 86 -3.80 3.16 8.72
CA HIS A 86 -4.29 4.55 8.73
C HIS A 86 -3.51 5.43 9.72
N SER A 87 -2.97 4.85 10.80
CA SER A 87 -2.12 5.55 11.75
C SER A 87 -0.67 5.60 11.26
N PRO A 88 -0.11 6.79 10.99
CA PRO A 88 1.28 6.92 10.55
C PRO A 88 2.29 6.42 11.59
N LEU A 89 1.91 6.35 12.87
CA LEU A 89 2.75 5.86 13.96
C LEU A 89 2.84 4.32 14.02
N LYS A 90 1.83 3.63 13.50
CA LYS A 90 1.80 2.16 13.43
C LYS A 90 2.50 1.62 12.19
N ARG A 91 2.69 2.46 11.16
CA ARG A 91 3.39 2.08 9.95
C ARG A 91 4.84 1.75 10.26
N ILE A 92 5.29 0.60 9.76
CA ILE A 92 6.70 0.20 9.87
C ILE A 92 7.58 1.17 9.09
N SER A 93 8.84 1.30 9.50
CA SER A 93 9.81 2.17 8.83
C SER A 93 10.28 1.58 7.50
N ILE A 94 10.79 2.42 6.59
CA ILE A 94 11.36 1.96 5.31
C ILE A 94 12.49 0.93 5.50
N LYS A 95 13.24 0.99 6.61
CA LYS A 95 14.28 0.02 6.93
C LYS A 95 13.68 -1.37 7.19
N GLU A 96 12.57 -1.42 7.90
CA GLU A 96 11.84 -2.66 8.18
C GLU A 96 11.17 -3.21 6.92
N VAL A 97 10.62 -2.34 6.07
CA VAL A 97 10.10 -2.72 4.75
C VAL A 97 11.18 -3.44 3.92
N ILE A 98 12.38 -2.85 3.84
CA ILE A 98 13.51 -3.45 3.11
C ILE A 98 13.88 -4.82 3.70
N CYS A 99 13.95 -4.93 5.04
CA CYS A 99 14.26 -6.19 5.70
C CYS A 99 13.23 -7.28 5.38
N SER A 100 11.93 -6.95 5.41
CA SER A 100 10.85 -7.87 5.06
C SER A 100 10.92 -8.28 3.59
N LEU A 101 11.13 -7.35 2.66
CA LEU A 101 11.29 -7.65 1.23
C LEU A 101 12.50 -8.56 0.95
N GLN A 102 13.61 -8.33 1.64
CA GLN A 102 14.80 -9.19 1.52
C GLN A 102 14.52 -10.63 1.97
N LYS A 103 13.80 -10.80 3.08
CA LYS A 103 13.37 -12.12 3.57
C LYS A 103 12.46 -12.83 2.56
N ILE A 104 11.47 -12.12 2.03
CA ILE A 104 10.56 -12.65 0.99
C ILE A 104 11.36 -13.08 -0.25
N LEU A 105 12.30 -12.26 -0.73
CA LEU A 105 13.15 -12.58 -1.87
C LEU A 105 14.02 -13.82 -1.62
N GLN A 106 14.56 -13.98 -0.41
CA GLN A 106 15.35 -15.14 -0.04
C GLN A 106 14.48 -16.42 0.03
N SER A 107 13.28 -16.32 0.59
CA SER A 107 12.27 -17.39 0.63
C SER A 107 11.92 -17.86 -0.80
N ILE A 108 11.69 -16.92 -1.72
CA ILE A 108 11.40 -17.22 -3.14
C ILE A 108 12.59 -17.90 -3.82
N ARG A 109 13.82 -17.40 -3.62
CA ARG A 109 15.03 -18.00 -4.22
C ARG A 109 15.23 -19.44 -3.75
N SER A 110 15.08 -19.70 -2.44
CA SER A 110 15.21 -21.05 -1.89
C SER A 110 14.16 -22.03 -2.42
N LYS A 111 12.91 -21.57 -2.66
CA LYS A 111 11.87 -22.40 -3.29
C LYS A 111 12.21 -22.75 -4.74
N LYS A 112 12.77 -21.82 -5.50
CA LYS A 112 13.13 -22.02 -6.91
C LYS A 112 14.23 -23.08 -7.08
N GLU A 113 15.19 -23.16 -6.16
CA GLU A 113 16.26 -24.16 -6.19
C GLU A 113 15.76 -25.58 -5.88
N LYS A 114 14.66 -25.72 -5.13
CA LYS A 114 14.08 -27.04 -4.78
C LYS A 114 13.17 -27.64 -5.85
N THR A 115 12.71 -26.87 -6.83
CA THR A 115 11.79 -27.34 -7.89
C THR A 115 12.54 -27.91 -9.12
N ILE A 116 13.87 -27.88 -9.14
CA ILE A 116 14.69 -28.32 -10.29
C ILE A 116 15.15 -29.80 -10.16
N TYR A 117 14.59 -30.56 -9.21
CA TYR A 117 14.87 -31.99 -9.05
C TYR A 117 13.59 -32.82 -9.07
#